data_AF-A0A7C4D643-F1
#
_entry.id   AF-A0A7C4D643-F1
#
_cell.length_a   1.000
_cell.length_b   1.000
_cell.length_c   1.000
_cell.angle_alpha   90.00
_cell.angle_beta   90.00
_cell.angle_gamma   90.00
#
_symmetry.space_group_name_H-M   'P 1'
#
loop_
_entity.id
_entity.type
_entity.pdbx_description
1 polymer ?
#
loop_
_entity_poly.entity_id
_entity_poly.type
_entity_poly.pdbx_seq_one_letter_code
_entity_poly.pdbx_strand_id
1 'polypeptide(L)' 'MSKVNIFSVISLICIAILIWYLWFVYLPQFEGRVEYPSMRIIISFVILLLLLAAGAQIILMRRPLKPEEFNSS' A
#
# COMPACT_ATOMS: atom_id res chain seq x y z
N MET A 1 15.28 14.00 -16.36
CA MET A 1 15.65 14.15 -14.93
C MET A 1 14.55 13.53 -14.10
N SER A 2 14.81 12.37 -13.51
CA SER A 2 13.81 11.61 -12.74
C SER A 2 13.42 12.39 -11.48
N LYS A 3 12.33 13.16 -11.55
CA LYS A 3 11.64 13.73 -10.40
C LYS A 3 11.10 12.56 -9.59
N VAL A 4 11.90 12.00 -8.69
CA VAL A 4 11.42 11.00 -7.74
C VAL A 4 10.37 11.71 -6.90
N ASN A 5 9.11 11.29 -7.00
CA ASN A 5 8.03 11.96 -6.27
C ASN A 5 8.19 11.60 -4.80
N ILE A 6 8.67 12.55 -3.98
CA ILE A 6 8.91 12.35 -2.54
C ILE A 6 7.67 11.77 -1.84
N PHE A 7 6.46 12.16 -2.28
CA PHE A 7 5.20 11.58 -1.80
C PHE A 7 5.11 10.07 -2.00
N SER A 8 5.57 9.56 -3.14
CA SER A 8 5.58 8.13 -3.43
C SER A 8 6.59 7.39 -2.54
N VAL A 9 7.75 8.00 -2.30
CA VAL A 9 8.78 7.43 -1.41
C VAL A 9 8.29 7.36 0.03
N ILE A 10 7.65 8.42 0.53
CA ILE A 10 7.07 8.47 1.89
C ILE A 10 5.94 7.45 2.05
N SER A 11 5.06 7.35 1.05
CA SER A 11 3.97 6.37 1.01
C SER A 11 4.51 4.94 1.05
N LEU A 12 5.56 4.64 0.29
CA LEU A 12 6.20 3.31 0.26
C LEU A 12 6.85 2.96 1.61
N ILE A 13 7.56 3.92 2.24
CA ILE A 13 8.13 3.74 3.58
C ILE A 13 7.02 3.50 4.62
N CYS A 14 5.92 4.26 4.54
CA CYS A 14 4.78 4.10 5.43
C CYS A 14 4.17 2.69 5.30
N ILE A 15 3.97 2.21 4.07
CA ILE A 15 3.49 0.84 3.78
C ILE A 15 4.43 -0.21 4.38
N ALA A 16 5.75 -0.05 4.20
CA ALA A 16 6.74 -0.99 4.73
C ALA A 16 6.72 -1.05 6.26
N ILE A 17 6.67 0.11 6.94
CA ILE A 17 6.58 0.19 8.40
C ILE A 17 5.27 -0.41 8.90
N LEU A 18 4.17 -0.17 8.19
CA LEU A 18 2.86 -0.71 8.56
C LEU A 18 2.85 -2.24 8.46
N ILE A 19 3.38 -2.82 7.37
CA ILE A 19 3.53 -4.28 7.23
C ILE A 19 4.36 -4.85 8.37
N TRP A 20 5.50 -4.23 8.68
CA TRP A 20 6.37 -4.67 9.76
C TRP A 20 5.64 -4.64 11.11
N TYR A 21 4.91 -3.57 11.39
CA TYR A 21 4.13 -3.43 12.62
C TYR A 21 3.01 -4.47 12.72
N LEU A 22 2.24 -4.68 11.64
CA LEU A 22 1.16 -5.65 11.63
C LEU A 22 1.68 -7.08 11.84
N TRP A 23 2.84 -7.40 11.28
CA TRP A 23 3.40 -8.74 11.35
C TRP A 23 4.14 -9.02 12.67
N PHE A 24 4.98 -8.08 13.12
CA PHE A 24 5.91 -8.31 14.22
C PHE A 24 5.39 -7.82 15.57
N VAL A 25 4.50 -6.82 15.59
CA VAL A 25 3.94 -6.26 16.83
C VAL A 25 2.51 -6.73 16.99
N TYR A 26 1.68 -6.53 15.98
CA TYR A 26 0.24 -6.77 16.10
C TYR A 26 -0.12 -8.26 16.07
N LEU A 27 0.41 -9.04 15.13
CA LEU A 27 0.15 -10.48 15.03
C LEU A 27 0.46 -11.25 16.33
N PRO A 28 1.67 -11.18 16.90
CA PRO A 28 1.98 -11.91 18.13
C PRO A 28 1.21 -11.38 19.35
N GLN A 29 0.70 -10.15 19.31
CA GLN A 29 -0.12 -9.59 20.39
C GLN A 29 -1.50 -10.25 20.53
N PHE A 30 -1.98 -10.88 19.47
CA PHE A 30 -3.24 -11.62 19.45
C PHE A 30 -3.05 -13.13 19.58
N GLU A 31 -1.80 -13.60 19.66
CA GLU A 31 -1.47 -15.02 19.75
C GLU A 31 -1.96 -15.56 21.10
N GLY A 32 -3.12 -16.24 21.07
CA GLY A 32 -3.84 -16.70 22.27
C GLY A 32 -5.28 -16.19 22.41
N ARG A 33 -5.75 -15.29 21.52
CA ARG A 33 -7.12 -14.79 21.49
C ARG A 33 -7.92 -15.48 20.38
N VAL A 34 -9.21 -15.74 20.62
CA VAL A 34 -10.14 -16.39 19.66
C VAL A 34 -10.28 -15.59 18.36
N GLU A 35 -9.95 -14.30 18.40
CA GLU A 35 -10.05 -13.35 17.29
C GLU A 35 -8.82 -13.35 16.35
N TYR A 36 -7.77 -14.09 16.70
CA TYR A 36 -6.53 -14.24 15.90
C TYR A 36 -6.76 -14.60 14.42
N PRO A 37 -7.59 -15.60 14.06
CA PRO A 37 -7.82 -15.95 12.66
C PRO A 37 -8.48 -14.80 11.88
N SER A 38 -9.45 -14.10 12.48
CA SER A 38 -10.12 -12.95 11.86
C SER A 38 -9.15 -11.79 11.64
N MET A 39 -8.35 -11.45 12.65
CA MET A 39 -7.34 -10.39 12.54
C MET A 39 -6.28 -10.72 11.48
N ARG A 40 -5.83 -11.97 11.42
CA ARG A 40 -4.86 -12.42 10.41
C ARG A 40 -5.39 -12.29 8.98
N ILE A 41 -6.69 -12.57 8.76
CA ILE A 41 -7.33 -12.38 7.45
C ILE A 41 -7.41 -10.89 7.09
N ILE A 42 -7.85 -10.04 8.02
CA ILE A 42 -7.96 -8.59 7.81
C ILE A 42 -6.58 -8.00 7.49
N ILE A 43 -5.57 -8.35 8.27
CA ILE A 43 -4.18 -7.89 8.09
C ILE A 43 -3.66 -8.31 6.72
N SER A 44 -3.81 -9.57 6.33
CA SER A 44 -3.43 -10.03 4.98
C SER A 44 -4.16 -9.26 3.88
N PHE A 45 -5.45 -8.98 4.07
CA PHE A 45 -6.24 -8.22 3.11
C PHE A 45 -5.78 -6.77 2.98
N VAL A 46 -5.44 -6.13 4.11
CA VAL A 46 -4.87 -4.77 4.14
C VAL A 46 -3.51 -4.75 3.44
N ILE A 47 -2.64 -5.72 3.69
CA ILE A 47 -1.33 -5.83 3.01
C ILE A 47 -1.53 -5.97 1.49
N LEU A 48 -2.49 -6.79 1.05
CA LEU A 48 -2.81 -6.96 -0.37
C LEU A 48 -3.29 -5.65 -0.99
N LEU A 49 -4.19 -4.92 -0.31
CA LEU A 49 -4.68 -3.61 -0.75
C LEU A 49 -3.53 -2.59 -0.85
N LEU A 50 -2.63 -2.57 0.14
CA LEU A 50 -1.46 -1.70 0.15
C LEU A 50 -0.52 -2.04 -1.00
N LEU A 51 -0.33 -3.32 -1.33
CA LEU A 51 0.47 -3.74 -2.48
C LEU A 51 -0.13 -3.26 -3.80
N LEU A 52 -1.45 -3.38 -3.95
CA LEU A 52 -2.17 -2.86 -5.12
C LEU A 52 -2.04 -1.34 -5.23
N ALA A 53 -2.18 -0.62 -4.12
CA ALA A 53 -2.02 0.83 -4.07
C ALA A 53 -0.58 1.27 -4.41
N ALA A 54 0.43 0.56 -3.89
CA ALA A 54 1.84 0.81 -4.21
C ALA A 54 2.13 0.52 -5.69
N GLY A 55 1.63 -0.59 -6.21
CA GLY A 55 1.74 -0.95 -7.63
C GLY A 55 1.08 0.10 -8.53
N ALA A 56 -0.14 0.53 -8.19
CA ALA A 56 -0.83 1.59 -8.91
C ALA A 56 -0.05 2.92 -8.88
N GLN A 57 0.48 3.33 -7.72
CA GLN A 57 1.33 4.52 -7.59
C GLN A 57 2.56 4.44 -8.50
N ILE A 58 3.24 3.29 -8.56
CA ILE A 58 4.42 3.09 -9.43
C ILE A 58 4.04 3.10 -10.92
N ILE A 59 2.91 2.49 -11.28
CA ILE A 59 2.41 2.48 -12.67
C ILE A 59 2.03 3.90 -13.11
N LEU A 60 1.31 4.64 -12.27
CA LEU A 60 0.93 6.04 -12.53
C LEU A 60 2.17 6.94 -12.64
N MET A 61 3.21 6.68 -11.83
CA MET A 61 4.49 7.38 -11.90
C MET A 61 5.23 7.10 -13.21
N ARG A 62 5.16 5.87 -13.74
CA ARG A 62 5.81 5.49 -15.00
C ARG A 62 5.04 5.93 -16.25
N ARG A 63 3.72 6.02 -16.18
CA ARG A 63 2.93 6.53 -17.30
C ARG A 63 2.89 8.06 -17.20
N PRO A 64 3.49 8.83 -18.13
CA PRO A 64 3.09 10.23 -18.25
C PRO A 64 1.58 10.19 -18.49
N LEU A 65 0.83 10.79 -17.56
CA LEU A 65 -0.62 10.94 -17.65
C LEU A 65 -0.88 11.57 -19.02
N LYS A 66 -1.27 10.75 -20.02
CA LYS A 66 -1.69 11.30 -21.30
C LYS A 66 -2.95 12.06 -20.94
N PRO A 67 -2.97 13.41 -21.00
CA PRO A 67 -4.21 14.11 -20.79
C PRO A 67 -5.16 13.52 -21.82
N GLU A 68 -6.21 12.87 -21.31
CA GLU A 68 -7.36 12.53 -22.12
C GLU A 68 -7.76 13.82 -22.81
N GLU A 69 -7.78 13.79 -24.15
CA GLU A 69 -8.28 14.88 -24.97
C GLU A 69 -9.71 15.18 -24.53
N PHE A 70 -9.85 16.08 -23.57
CA PHE A 70 -11.03 16.88 -23.39
C PHE A 70 -11.05 17.93 -24.51
N ASN A 71 -11.12 17.44 -25.76
CA ASN A 71 -11.55 18.22 -26.90
C ASN A 71 -12.44 17.31 -27.76
N SER A 72 -13.70 17.23 -27.36
CA SER A 72 -14.77 16.94 -28.30
C SER A 72 -16.11 17.41 -27.73
N SER A 73 -16.32 18.73 -27.73
CA SER A 73 -17.61 19.38 -28.06
C SER A 73 -17.43 20.88 -28.16
#